data_AF-A0A4S2UY15-F1
#
_entry.id   AF-A0A4S2UY15-F1
#
_cell.length_a   1.000
_cell.length_b   1.000
_cell.length_c   1.000
_cell.angle_alpha   90.00
_cell.angle_beta   90.00
_cell.angle_gamma   90.00
#
_symmetry.space_group_name_H-M   'P 1'
#
loop_
_entity.id
_entity.type
_entity.pdbx_description
1 polymer ?
#
loop_
_entity_poly.entity_id
_entity_poly.type
_entity_poly.pdbx_seq_one_letter_code
_entity_poly.pdbx_strand_id
1 'polypeptide(L)'
;MASVTFGLAVLCGLAFLGTAATHLLDDGAVCVKTGFWANASFGPDGLPVGEGVKASSSTARLCQDGPSAGQRAADLGGRLPWLLFGALALLLFSRLLTDVLRQGPFTDTVARRLSVLGWFVAAGTPLAGLVAGWSQSWLAHSMAPAADSGPGLSGPMALILAGLAAVIMGRIMREGVRMREDIEATI
;
A
#
# COMPACT_ATOMS: atom_id res chain seq x y z
N MET A 1 -28.03 -5.88 2.14
CA MET A 1 -26.78 -5.64 1.38
C MET A 1 -26.03 -4.37 1.79
N ALA A 2 -26.67 -3.23 2.10
CA ALA A 2 -26.00 -2.08 2.75
C ALA A 2 -25.25 -2.47 4.04
N SER A 3 -25.75 -3.51 4.72
CA SER A 3 -25.13 -4.13 5.90
C SER A 3 -23.71 -4.66 5.67
N VAL A 4 -23.36 -5.16 4.47
CA VAL A 4 -22.03 -5.75 4.24
C VAL A 4 -20.99 -4.66 4.04
N THR A 5 -21.28 -3.66 3.21
CA THR A 5 -20.39 -2.50 3.03
C THR A 5 -20.24 -1.69 4.31
N PHE A 6 -21.32 -1.58 5.11
CA PHE A 6 -21.28 -0.91 6.40
C PHE A 6 -20.46 -1.71 7.42
N GLY A 7 -20.70 -3.02 7.54
CA GLY A 7 -19.90 -3.90 8.40
C GLY A 7 -18.42 -3.87 8.05
N LEU A 8 -18.09 -3.90 6.75
CA LEU A 8 -16.72 -3.77 6.27
C LEU A 8 -16.10 -2.41 6.63
N ALA A 9 -16.85 -1.32 6.47
CA ALA A 9 -16.36 0.02 6.84
C ALA A 9 -16.08 0.13 8.34
N VAL A 10 -16.97 -0.41 9.18
CA VAL A 10 -16.79 -0.46 10.63
C VAL A 10 -15.56 -1.30 10.99
N LEU A 11 -15.41 -2.49 10.40
CA LEU A 11 -14.26 -3.35 10.65
C LEU A 11 -12.94 -2.69 10.24
N CYS A 12 -12.90 -2.07 9.05
CA CYS A 12 -11.72 -1.33 8.60
C CYS A 12 -11.41 -0.13 9.51
N GLY A 13 -12.43 0.61 9.96
CA GLY A 13 -12.28 1.72 10.89
C GLY A 13 -11.75 1.28 12.24
N LEU A 14 -12.27 0.18 12.79
CA LEU A 14 -11.81 -0.42 14.04
C LEU A 14 -10.37 -0.95 13.92
N ALA A 15 -10.03 -1.60 12.81
CA ALA A 15 -8.66 -2.07 12.56
C ALA A 15 -7.67 -0.89 12.48
N PHE A 16 -8.06 0.20 11.80
CA PHE A 16 -7.25 1.41 11.70
C PHE A 16 -7.04 2.08 13.06
N LEU A 17 -8.14 2.37 13.77
CA LEU A 17 -8.10 3.02 15.09
C LEU A 17 -7.40 2.13 16.13
N GLY A 18 -7.68 0.83 16.11
CA GLY A 18 -7.05 -0.14 16.98
C GLY A 18 -5.55 -0.20 16.76
N THR A 19 -5.10 -0.29 15.50
CA THR A 19 -3.66 -0.28 15.17
C THR A 19 -2.99 1.02 15.59
N ALA A 20 -3.63 2.17 15.34
CA ALA A 20 -3.09 3.46 15.75
C ALA A 20 -2.95 3.58 17.27
N ALA A 21 -4.01 3.20 18.01
CA ALA A 21 -4.02 3.28 19.46
C ALA A 21 -3.02 2.31 20.10
N THR A 22 -3.02 1.04 19.70
CA THR A 22 -2.10 0.05 20.28
C THR A 22 -0.65 0.42 20.05
N HIS A 23 -0.29 0.91 18.86
CA HIS A 23 1.08 1.35 18.58
C HIS A 23 1.49 2.62 19.33
N LEU A 24 0.55 3.52 19.62
CA LEU A 24 0.87 4.73 20.38
C LEU A 24 1.10 4.41 21.86
N LEU A 25 0.30 3.48 22.39
CA LEU A 25 0.36 3.04 23.79
C LEU A 25 1.41 1.95 24.05
N ASP A 26 1.93 1.30 23.01
CA ASP A 26 2.99 0.30 23.15
C ASP A 26 4.32 0.95 23.55
N ASP A 27 4.96 0.38 24.57
CA ASP A 27 6.29 0.78 25.04
C ASP A 27 7.41 -0.03 24.39
N GLY A 28 7.07 -0.90 23.43
CA GLY A 28 8.00 -1.69 22.65
C GLY A 28 9.00 -0.86 21.84
N ALA A 29 10.11 -1.51 21.47
CA ALA A 29 11.12 -0.94 20.60
C ALA A 29 10.55 -0.65 19.19
N VAL A 30 10.86 0.52 18.66
CA VAL A 30 10.58 0.85 17.25
C VAL A 30 11.79 0.48 16.43
N CYS A 31 11.56 -0.26 15.33
CA CYS A 31 12.62 -0.67 14.44
C CYS A 31 12.39 -0.18 13.00
N VAL A 32 13.45 0.32 12.37
CA VAL A 32 13.46 0.74 10.98
C VAL A 32 14.51 -0.05 10.20
N LYS A 33 14.21 -0.39 8.95
CA LYS A 33 15.18 -0.99 8.03
C LYS A 33 15.83 0.11 7.20
N THR A 34 17.16 0.12 7.15
CA THR A 34 17.95 1.06 6.35
C THR A 34 18.68 0.34 5.22
N GLY A 35 18.77 1.01 4.08
CA GLY A 35 19.54 0.55 2.91
C GLY A 35 21.03 0.91 2.99
N PHE A 36 21.54 1.42 4.12
CA PHE A 36 22.93 1.86 4.23
C PHE A 36 23.96 0.78 3.83
N TRP A 37 23.68 -0.49 4.16
CA TRP A 37 24.51 -1.62 3.77
C TRP A 37 24.06 -2.26 2.45
N ALA A 38 23.23 -1.60 1.64
CA ALA A 38 22.79 -2.15 0.36
C ALA A 38 24.02 -2.43 -0.53
N ASN A 39 24.21 -3.70 -0.88
CA ASN A 39 25.34 -4.19 -1.67
C ASN A 39 26.70 -4.14 -0.95
N ALA A 40 26.71 -4.04 0.38
CA ALA A 40 27.95 -4.19 1.12
C ALA A 40 28.41 -5.65 1.09
N SER A 41 29.61 -5.89 0.55
CA SER A 41 30.30 -7.16 0.69
C SER A 41 31.12 -7.16 1.96
N PHE A 42 30.99 -8.20 2.77
CA PHE A 42 31.88 -8.38 3.89
C PHE A 42 33.24 -8.87 3.37
N GLY A 43 34.32 -8.23 3.83
CA GLY A 43 35.67 -8.70 3.55
C GLY A 43 35.92 -10.09 4.18
N PRO A 44 37.05 -10.74 3.85
CA PRO A 44 37.39 -12.07 4.36
C PRO A 44 37.44 -12.15 5.90
N ASP A 45 37.62 -11.02 6.59
CA ASP A 45 37.66 -10.94 8.06
C ASP A 45 36.31 -10.56 8.70
N GLY A 46 35.27 -10.27 7.91
CA GLY A 46 34.02 -9.68 8.41
C GLY A 46 33.02 -10.67 9.00
N LEU A 47 32.94 -11.88 8.42
CA LEU A 47 32.05 -12.96 8.86
C LEU A 47 32.76 -14.30 8.64
N PRO A 48 32.76 -15.23 9.60
CA PRO A 48 33.28 -16.57 9.39
C PRO A 48 32.37 -17.32 8.41
N VAL A 49 32.71 -17.25 7.13
CA VAL A 49 32.01 -17.95 6.04
C VAL A 49 32.87 -19.08 5.51
N GLY A 50 32.23 -20.16 5.06
CA GLY A 50 32.94 -21.30 4.46
C GLY A 50 33.70 -20.93 3.19
N GLU A 51 34.68 -21.74 2.81
CA GLU A 51 35.47 -21.54 1.60
C GLU A 51 34.56 -21.44 0.35
N GLY A 52 34.77 -20.42 -0.48
CA GLY A 52 33.96 -20.15 -1.67
C GLY A 52 32.64 -19.41 -1.42
N VAL A 53 32.27 -19.14 -0.17
CA VAL A 53 31.03 -18.43 0.18
C VAL A 53 31.27 -16.92 0.23
N LYS A 54 30.47 -16.16 -0.54
CA LYS A 54 30.43 -14.70 -0.46
C LYS A 54 29.29 -14.27 0.45
N ALA A 55 29.60 -13.57 1.55
CA ALA A 55 28.59 -12.91 2.36
C ALA A 55 28.40 -11.46 1.91
N SER A 56 27.16 -11.08 1.69
CA SER A 56 26.72 -9.70 1.55
C SER A 56 25.57 -9.43 2.50
N SER A 57 25.46 -8.17 2.95
CA SER A 57 24.24 -7.68 3.57
C SER A 57 23.56 -6.72 2.59
N SER A 58 22.24 -6.64 2.66
CA SER A 58 21.44 -5.71 1.86
C SER A 58 20.57 -4.79 2.71
N THR A 59 20.43 -5.08 4.01
CA THR A 59 19.60 -4.30 4.94
C THR A 59 20.22 -4.33 6.33
N ALA A 60 20.26 -3.17 6.98
CA ALA A 60 20.45 -3.09 8.43
C ALA A 60 19.13 -2.73 9.10
N ARG A 61 18.91 -3.26 10.30
CA ARG A 61 17.76 -2.93 11.13
C ARG A 61 18.24 -2.17 12.34
N LEU A 62 17.77 -0.94 12.51
CA LEU A 62 18.02 -0.13 13.69
C LEU A 62 16.79 -0.26 14.58
N CYS A 63 16.99 -0.59 15.85
CA CYS A 63 15.92 -0.64 16.85
C CYS A 63 16.30 0.28 18.00
N GLN A 64 15.33 1.09 18.45
CA GLN A 64 15.50 1.97 19.59
C GLN A 64 14.53 1.58 20.69
N ASP A 65 15.10 1.25 21.85
CA ASP A 65 14.36 1.07 23.09
C ASP A 65 13.97 2.44 23.66
N GLY A 66 12.73 2.58 24.13
CA GLY A 66 12.18 3.87 24.60
C GLY A 66 12.09 4.94 23.50
N PRO A 67 11.40 4.67 22.37
CA PRO A 67 11.30 5.63 21.27
C PRO A 67 10.52 6.88 21.68
N SER A 68 10.96 8.03 21.16
CA SER A 68 10.22 9.29 21.35
C SER A 68 8.84 9.26 20.66
N ALA A 69 7.94 10.15 21.08
CA ALA A 69 6.60 10.26 20.47
C ALA A 69 6.66 10.50 18.94
N GLY A 70 7.63 11.28 18.47
CA GLY A 70 7.84 11.51 17.04
C GLY A 70 8.29 10.25 16.28
N GLN A 71 9.14 9.43 16.90
CA GLN A 71 9.58 8.16 16.30
C GLN A 71 8.46 7.13 16.25
N ARG A 72 7.59 7.08 17.27
CA ARG A 72 6.37 6.25 17.23
C ARG A 72 5.42 6.70 16.12
N ALA A 73 5.22 8.02 15.98
CA ALA A 73 4.39 8.58 14.92
C ALA A 73 4.95 8.26 13.51
N ALA A 74 6.26 8.30 13.34
CA ALA A 74 6.91 7.97 12.07
C ALA A 74 6.87 6.45 11.74
N ASP A 75 6.97 5.57 12.74
CA ASP A 75 6.73 4.12 12.55
C ASP A 75 5.29 3.86 12.08
N LEU A 76 4.33 4.52 12.73
CA LEU A 76 2.92 4.49 12.34
C LEU A 76 2.72 5.01 10.91
N GLY A 77 3.43 6.06 10.52
CA GLY A 77 3.46 6.58 9.15
C GLY A 77 3.93 5.55 8.11
N GLY A 78 4.70 4.54 8.52
CA GLY A 78 5.06 3.42 7.65
C GLY A 78 3.94 2.39 7.41
N ARG A 79 2.95 2.29 8.31
CA ARG A 79 1.92 1.24 8.29
C ARG A 79 0.52 1.76 7.97
N LEU A 80 0.12 2.88 8.57
CA LEU A 80 -1.22 3.45 8.43
C LEU A 80 -1.60 3.78 6.98
N PRO A 81 -0.71 4.34 6.12
CA PRO A 81 -1.07 4.61 4.74
C PRO A 81 -1.48 3.35 3.98
N TRP A 82 -0.77 2.22 4.21
CA TRP A 82 -1.10 0.94 3.58
C TRP A 82 -2.40 0.34 4.10
N LEU A 83 -2.65 0.42 5.40
CA LEU A 83 -3.91 -0.02 5.99
C LEU A 83 -5.10 0.78 5.45
N LEU A 84 -4.97 2.11 5.40
CA LEU A 84 -6.01 2.99 4.88
C LEU A 84 -6.25 2.73 3.39
N PHE A 85 -5.17 2.61 2.61
CA PHE A 85 -5.25 2.27 1.19
C PHE A 85 -5.97 0.94 0.97
N GLY A 86 -5.58 -0.12 1.69
CA GLY A 86 -6.22 -1.43 1.60
C GLY A 86 -7.69 -1.41 2.00
N ALA A 87 -8.03 -0.72 3.09
CA ALA A 87 -9.40 -0.54 3.55
C ALA A 87 -10.28 0.16 2.49
N LEU A 88 -9.80 1.28 1.93
CA LEU A 88 -10.53 2.01 0.90
C LEU A 88 -10.65 1.21 -0.39
N ALA A 89 -9.59 0.52 -0.83
CA ALA A 89 -9.63 -0.36 -2.00
C ALA A 89 -10.68 -1.46 -1.82
N LEU A 90 -10.72 -2.10 -0.65
CA LEU A 90 -11.68 -3.16 -0.35
C LEU A 90 -13.12 -2.62 -0.30
N LEU A 91 -13.33 -1.42 0.26
CA LEU A 91 -14.63 -0.77 0.26
C LEU A 91 -15.10 -0.44 -1.16
N LEU A 92 -14.24 0.13 -1.99
CA LEU A 92 -14.56 0.43 -3.39
C LEU A 92 -14.86 -0.86 -4.17
N PHE A 93 -14.06 -1.91 -3.96
CA PHE A 93 -14.27 -3.21 -4.58
C PHE A 93 -15.58 -3.87 -4.14
N SER A 94 -15.91 -3.82 -2.85
CA SER A 94 -17.19 -4.34 -2.34
C SER A 94 -18.39 -3.62 -2.95
N ARG A 95 -18.28 -2.30 -3.17
CA ARG A 95 -19.29 -1.49 -3.85
C ARG A 95 -19.40 -1.80 -5.35
N LEU A 96 -18.27 -2.10 -6.00
CA LEU A 96 -18.28 -2.56 -7.39
C LEU A 96 -18.99 -3.91 -7.51
N LEU A 97 -18.62 -4.90 -6.68
CA LEU A 97 -19.24 -6.22 -6.69
C LEU A 97 -20.74 -6.15 -6.41
N THR A 98 -21.16 -5.30 -5.47
CA THR A 98 -22.58 -5.11 -5.16
C THR A 98 -23.37 -4.63 -6.38
N ASP A 99 -22.80 -3.72 -7.17
CA ASP A 99 -23.47 -3.21 -8.37
C ASP A 99 -23.48 -4.25 -9.50
N VAL A 100 -22.38 -5.00 -9.67
CA VAL A 100 -22.29 -6.13 -10.62
C VAL A 100 -23.36 -7.17 -10.32
N LEU A 101 -23.56 -7.54 -9.05
CA LEU A 101 -24.57 -8.52 -8.64
C LEU A 101 -26.01 -8.03 -8.83
N ARG A 102 -26.23 -6.71 -8.78
CA ARG A 102 -27.58 -6.11 -8.87
C ARG A 102 -28.00 -5.78 -10.30
N GLN A 103 -27.07 -5.27 -11.09
CA GLN A 103 -27.35 -4.68 -12.40
C GLN A 103 -26.70 -5.47 -13.54
N GLY A 104 -25.85 -6.46 -13.22
CA GLY A 104 -25.02 -7.16 -14.19
C GLY A 104 -23.69 -6.43 -14.47
N PRO A 105 -22.72 -7.12 -15.10
CA PRO A 105 -21.38 -6.59 -15.33
C PRO A 105 -21.33 -5.50 -16.41
N PHE A 106 -22.19 -5.56 -17.43
CA PHE A 106 -22.16 -4.64 -18.57
C PHE A 106 -23.15 -3.48 -18.39
N THR A 107 -22.84 -2.61 -17.43
CA THR A 107 -23.59 -1.35 -17.21
C THR A 107 -22.62 -0.17 -17.11
N ASP A 108 -23.06 1.03 -17.51
CA ASP A 108 -22.24 2.25 -17.39
C ASP A 108 -21.82 2.50 -15.93
N THR A 109 -22.68 2.17 -14.97
CA THR A 109 -22.40 2.27 -13.53
C THR A 109 -21.23 1.40 -13.11
N VAL A 110 -21.23 0.11 -13.48
CA VAL A 110 -20.15 -0.83 -13.14
C VAL A 110 -18.85 -0.44 -13.84
N ALA A 111 -18.92 -0.09 -15.13
CA ALA A 111 -17.77 0.34 -15.91
C ALA A 111 -17.08 1.58 -15.28
N ARG A 112 -17.87 2.59 -14.88
CA ARG A 112 -17.37 3.78 -14.20
C ARG A 112 -16.73 3.44 -12.84
N ARG A 113 -17.37 2.59 -12.03
CA ARG A 113 -16.83 2.18 -10.73
C ARG A 113 -15.54 1.38 -10.84
N LEU A 114 -15.43 0.52 -11.85
CA LEU A 114 -14.21 -0.22 -12.14
C LEU A 114 -13.07 0.74 -12.52
N SER A 115 -13.34 1.75 -13.35
CA SER A 115 -12.35 2.78 -13.67
C SER A 115 -11.95 3.62 -12.45
N VAL A 116 -12.90 3.98 -11.57
CA VAL A 116 -12.59 4.71 -10.32
C VAL A 116 -11.71 3.87 -9.40
N LEU A 117 -12.03 2.58 -9.22
CA LEU A 117 -11.21 1.66 -8.44
C LEU A 117 -9.80 1.52 -9.06
N GLY A 118 -9.71 1.37 -10.38
CA GLY A 118 -8.44 1.27 -11.09
C GLY A 118 -7.57 2.52 -10.89
N TRP A 119 -8.15 3.72 -11.02
CA TRP A 119 -7.44 4.98 -10.74
C TRP A 119 -7.01 5.10 -9.28
N PHE A 120 -7.89 4.72 -8.35
CA PHE A 120 -7.57 4.70 -6.93
C PHE A 120 -6.36 3.81 -6.65
N VAL A 121 -6.30 2.61 -7.24
CA VAL A 121 -5.15 1.70 -7.07
C VAL A 121 -3.91 2.25 -7.75
N ALA A 122 -4.02 2.71 -9.00
CA ALA A 122 -2.88 3.18 -9.80
C ALA A 122 -2.19 4.41 -9.19
N ALA A 123 -2.98 5.38 -8.70
CA ALA A 123 -2.44 6.59 -8.07
C ALA A 123 -2.23 6.42 -6.56
N GLY A 124 -3.10 5.68 -5.88
CA GLY A 124 -3.05 5.50 -4.43
C GLY A 124 -1.85 4.67 -3.97
N THR A 125 -1.40 3.69 -4.77
CA THR A 125 -0.21 2.87 -4.44
C THR A 125 1.05 3.72 -4.32
N PRO A 126 1.47 4.50 -5.34
CA PRO A 126 2.68 5.32 -5.22
C PRO A 126 2.52 6.42 -4.16
N LEU A 127 1.32 6.98 -3.98
CA LEU A 127 1.07 7.97 -2.92
C LEU A 127 1.25 7.37 -1.52
N ALA A 128 0.67 6.20 -1.24
CA ALA A 128 0.85 5.49 0.03
C ALA A 128 2.32 5.10 0.23
N GLY A 129 2.99 4.63 -0.83
CA GLY A 129 4.40 4.29 -0.83
C GLY A 129 5.33 5.47 -0.54
N LEU A 130 5.03 6.64 -1.07
CA LEU A 130 5.76 7.89 -0.80
C LEU A 130 5.60 8.32 0.65
N VAL A 131 4.37 8.35 1.18
CA VAL A 131 4.10 8.75 2.57
C VAL A 131 4.79 7.79 3.55
N ALA A 132 4.68 6.48 3.31
CA ALA A 132 5.33 5.47 4.12
C ALA A 132 6.87 5.58 4.03
N GLY A 133 7.40 5.71 2.82
CA GLY A 133 8.83 5.86 2.57
C GLY A 133 9.43 7.09 3.22
N TRP A 134 8.74 8.23 3.14
CA TRP A 134 9.17 9.47 3.80
C TRP A 134 9.19 9.33 5.32
N SER A 135 8.13 8.74 5.88
CA SER A 135 8.04 8.52 7.34
C SER A 135 9.18 7.63 7.83
N GLN A 136 9.49 6.57 7.09
CA GLN A 136 10.57 5.65 7.44
C GLN A 136 11.97 6.24 7.21
N SER A 137 12.17 7.07 6.18
CA SER A 137 13.44 7.80 5.98
C SER A 137 13.67 8.80 7.11
N TRP A 138 12.64 9.55 7.53
CA TRP A 138 12.73 10.44 8.68
C TRP A 138 13.05 9.67 9.97
N LEU A 139 12.41 8.52 10.19
CA LEU A 139 12.69 7.65 11.34
C LEU A 139 14.14 7.16 11.34
N ALA A 140 14.64 6.66 10.20
CA ALA A 140 16.03 6.24 10.02
C ALA A 140 17.01 7.39 10.30
N HIS A 141 16.74 8.57 9.74
CA HIS A 141 17.55 9.77 9.95
C HIS A 141 17.60 10.17 11.43
N SER A 142 16.48 10.03 12.17
CA SER A 142 16.44 10.33 13.60
C SER A 142 17.28 9.39 14.47
N MET A 143 17.48 8.14 14.03
CA MET A 143 18.23 7.12 14.77
C MET A 143 19.71 7.04 14.35
N ALA A 144 19.99 7.25 13.06
CA ALA A 144 21.33 7.18 12.51
C ALA A 144 21.44 8.13 11.30
N PRO A 145 21.79 9.42 11.51
CA PRO A 145 21.87 10.42 10.45
C PRO A 145 22.84 10.04 9.31
N ALA A 146 23.92 9.31 9.63
CA ALA A 146 24.91 8.84 8.66
C ALA A 146 24.46 7.61 7.84
N ALA A 147 23.40 6.92 8.27
CA ALA A 147 22.87 5.72 7.62
C ALA A 147 21.66 6.01 6.71
N ASP A 148 21.31 7.28 6.51
CA ASP A 148 20.17 7.70 5.72
C ASP A 148 20.36 7.36 4.24
N SER A 149 19.39 6.65 3.66
CA SER A 149 19.39 6.25 2.26
C SER A 149 18.48 7.15 1.39
N GLY A 150 17.93 8.22 1.97
CA GLY A 150 16.99 9.13 1.32
C GLY A 150 15.57 8.56 1.20
N PRO A 151 14.60 9.38 0.74
CA PRO A 151 13.21 8.96 0.61
C PRO A 151 13.05 7.93 -0.52
N GLY A 152 12.79 6.68 -0.14
CA GLY A 152 12.50 5.59 -1.06
C GLY A 152 11.00 5.41 -1.31
N LEU A 153 10.62 5.07 -2.55
CA LEU A 153 9.29 4.53 -2.83
C LEU A 153 9.23 3.10 -2.30
N SER A 154 8.46 2.89 -1.24
CA SER A 154 8.20 1.55 -0.70
C SER A 154 6.90 0.99 -1.28
N GLY A 155 6.78 -0.33 -1.36
CA GLY A 155 5.53 -1.03 -1.69
C GLY A 155 5.47 -1.70 -3.06
N PRO A 156 4.35 -2.41 -3.32
CA PRO A 156 4.19 -3.25 -4.52
C PRO A 156 3.87 -2.39 -5.75
N MET A 157 4.89 -1.88 -6.42
CA MET A 157 4.75 -1.06 -7.64
C MET A 157 4.00 -1.79 -8.78
N ALA A 158 3.96 -3.12 -8.74
CA ALA A 158 3.14 -3.93 -9.64
C ALA A 158 1.64 -3.61 -9.58
N LEU A 159 1.13 -3.08 -8.45
CA LEU A 159 -0.26 -2.66 -8.34
C LEU A 159 -0.61 -1.49 -9.28
N ILE A 160 0.37 -0.69 -9.70
CA ILE A 160 0.15 0.37 -10.68
C ILE A 160 -0.35 -0.24 -12.00
N LEU A 161 0.29 -1.32 -12.45
CA LEU A 161 -0.12 -2.03 -13.66
C LEU A 161 -1.51 -2.65 -13.50
N ALA A 162 -1.80 -3.25 -12.35
CA ALA A 162 -3.13 -3.80 -12.06
C ALA A 162 -4.22 -2.71 -12.07
N GLY A 163 -3.95 -1.56 -11.46
CA GLY A 163 -4.86 -0.42 -11.46
C GLY A 163 -5.09 0.12 -12.88
N LEU A 164 -4.03 0.30 -13.67
CA LEU A 164 -4.13 0.73 -15.07
C LEU A 164 -4.92 -0.28 -15.92
N ALA A 165 -4.67 -1.58 -15.75
CA ALA A 165 -5.42 -2.63 -16.44
C ALA A 165 -6.92 -2.55 -16.10
N ALA A 166 -7.27 -2.33 -14.84
CA ALA A 166 -8.66 -2.12 -14.42
C ALA A 166 -9.28 -0.85 -15.04
N VAL A 167 -8.53 0.25 -15.14
CA VAL A 167 -9.00 1.47 -15.84
C VAL A 167 -9.31 1.18 -17.31
N ILE A 168 -8.40 0.50 -18.00
CA ILE A 168 -8.56 0.12 -19.42
C ILE A 168 -9.80 -0.76 -19.58
N MET A 169 -9.94 -1.80 -18.75
CA MET A 169 -11.09 -2.69 -18.82
C MET A 169 -12.42 -1.94 -18.57
N GLY A 170 -12.45 -1.03 -17.59
CA GLY A 170 -13.63 -0.19 -17.34
C GLY A 170 -13.99 0.69 -18.54
N ARG A 171 -13.01 1.23 -19.27
CA ARG A 171 -13.28 1.99 -20.51
C ARG A 171 -13.83 1.11 -21.63
N ILE A 172 -13.23 -0.05 -21.87
CA ILE A 172 -13.69 -1.02 -22.88
C ILE A 172 -15.13 -1.46 -22.57
N MET A 173 -15.44 -1.77 -21.31
CA MET A 173 -16.81 -2.12 -20.91
C MET A 173 -17.81 -1.00 -21.20
N ARG A 174 -17.40 0.26 -20.96
CA ARG A 174 -18.25 1.43 -21.22
C ARG A 174 -18.54 1.63 -22.71
N GLU A 175 -17.52 1.45 -23.54
CA GLU A 175 -17.67 1.52 -25.01
C GLU A 175 -18.58 0.39 -25.52
N GLY A 176 -18.44 -0.83 -24.98
CA GLY A 176 -19.32 -1.95 -25.31
C GLY A 176 -20.79 -1.73 -24.95
N VAL A 177 -21.07 -1.02 -23.85
CA VAL A 177 -22.44 -0.65 -23.46
C VAL A 177 -23.03 0.36 -24.45
N ARG A 178 -22.30 1.42 -24.81
CA ARG A 178 -22.77 2.43 -25.78
C ARG A 178 -23.08 1.84 -27.15
N MET A 179 -22.21 0.96 -27.64
CA MET A 179 -22.40 0.32 -28.93
C MET A 179 -23.64 -0.59 -28.96
N ARG A 180 -23.98 -1.21 -27.82
CA ARG A 180 -25.20 -2.00 -27.70
C ARG A 180 -26.46 -1.13 -27.70
N GLU A 181 -26.41 0.02 -27.03
CA GLU A 181 -27.50 0.99 -27.04
C GLU A 181 -27.78 1.52 -28.47
N ASP A 182 -26.74 1.76 -29.27
CA ASP A 182 -26.90 2.20 -30.66
C ASP A 182 -27.62 1.16 -31.54
N ILE A 183 -27.30 -0.13 -31.34
CA ILE A 183 -27.94 -1.23 -32.10
C ILE A 183 -29.40 -1.38 -31.70
N GLU A 184 -29.72 -1.28 -30.40
CA GLU A 184 -31.09 -1.39 -29.90
C GLU A 184 -31.95 -0.17 -30.30
N ALA A 185 -31.35 1.00 -30.56
CA ALA A 185 -32.05 2.19 -31.01
C ALA A 185 -32.38 2.23 -32.52
N THR A 186 -31.83 1.31 -33.32
CA THR A 186 -32.02 1.27 -34.79
C THR A 186 -33.15 0.31 -35.22
N ILE A 187 -33.76 -0.41 -34.28
CA ILE A 187 -34.84 -1.40 -34.50
C ILE A 187 -36.17 -0.79 -34.06
#